data_AF-A0A5J6VUY2-F1
#
_entry.id   AF-A0A5J6VUY2-F1
#
_cell.length_a   1.000
_cell.length_b   1.000
_cell.length_c   1.000
_cell.angle_alpha   90.00
_cell.angle_beta   90.00
_cell.angle_gamma   90.00
#
_symmetry.space_group_name_H-M   'P 1'
#
loop_
_entity.id
_entity.type
_entity.pdbx_description
1 polymer ?
#
loop_
_entity_poly.entity_id
_entity_poly.type
_entity_poly.pdbx_seq_one_letter_code
_entity_poly.pdbx_strand_id
1 'polypeptide(L)' 'MLLYVSYGAYLLVCAMQSNSPLLTLDQPLKQVAESLGIKVLEV' A
#
# COMPACT_ATOMS: atom_id res chain seq x y z
N MET A 1 17.39 -1.38 0.67
CA MET A 1 16.71 -0.11 0.31
C MET A 1 15.82 -0.27 -0.91
N LEU A 2 16.33 -0.63 -2.10
CA LEU A 2 15.51 -0.71 -3.32
C LEU A 2 14.43 -1.81 -3.28
N LEU A 3 14.71 -2.97 -2.68
CA LEU A 3 13.74 -4.06 -2.55
C LEU A 3 12.49 -3.65 -1.76
N TYR A 4 12.66 -2.78 -0.77
CA TYR A 4 11.57 -2.26 0.06
C TYR A 4 10.61 -1.40 -0.77
N VAL A 5 11.17 -0.52 -1.60
CA VAL A 5 10.42 0.36 -2.50
C VAL A 5 9.67 -0.46 -3.55
N SER A 6 10.32 -1.45 -4.17
CA SER A 6 9.66 -2.31 -5.17
C SER A 6 8.54 -3.15 -4.56
N TYR A 7 8.69 -3.60 -3.32
CA TYR A 7 7.67 -4.40 -2.65
C TYR A 7 6.45 -3.55 -2.27
N GLY A 8 6.65 -2.35 -1.70
CA GLY A 8 5.57 -1.41 -1.44
C GLY A 8 4.79 -1.04 -2.71
N ALA A 9 5.51 -0.73 -3.80
CA ALA A 9 4.87 -0.44 -5.09
C ALA A 9 4.06 -1.62 -5.65
N TYR A 10 4.58 -2.85 -5.53
CA TYR A 10 3.85 -4.05 -5.93
C TYR A 10 2.54 -4.22 -5.14
N LEU A 11 2.59 -4.07 -3.81
CA LEU A 11 1.39 -4.16 -2.97
C LEU A 11 0.33 -3.11 -3.33
N LEU A 12 0.75 -1.88 -3.62
CA LEU A 12 -0.15 -0.81 -4.06
C LEU A 12 -0.84 -1.18 -5.38
N VAL A 13 -0.08 -1.67 -6.37
CA VAL A 13 -0.64 -2.10 -7.66
C VAL A 13 -1.65 -3.23 -7.46
N CYS A 14 -1.35 -4.22 -6.62
CA CYS A 14 -2.28 -5.29 -6.30
C CYS A 14 -3.57 -4.77 -5.66
N ALA A 15 -3.46 -3.87 -4.67
CA ALA A 15 -4.60 -3.29 -3.99
C ALA A 15 -5.49 -2.48 -4.95
N MET A 16 -4.88 -1.69 -5.85
CA MET A 16 -5.60 -0.95 -6.89
C MET A 16 -6.33 -1.87 -7.87
N GLN A 17 -5.65 -2.89 -8.41
CA GLN A 17 -6.21 -3.79 -9.42
C GLN A 17 -7.34 -4.66 -8.87
N SER A 18 -7.23 -5.06 -7.60
CA SER A 18 -8.21 -5.90 -6.94
C SER A 18 -9.31 -5.11 -6.21
N ASN A 19 -9.22 -3.78 -6.19
CA ASN A 19 -10.08 -2.90 -5.38
C ASN A 19 -10.17 -3.37 -3.91
N SER A 20 -9.04 -3.86 -3.38
CA SER A 20 -8.95 -4.41 -2.03
C SER A 20 -8.28 -3.42 -1.09
N PRO A 21 -8.63 -3.44 0.22
CA PRO A 21 -7.94 -2.62 1.18
C PRO A 21 -6.50 -3.10 1.40
N LEU A 22 -5.60 -2.17 1.70
CA LEU A 22 -4.22 -2.47 2.07
C LEU A 22 -4.09 -2.63 3.59
N LEU A 23 -3.64 -3.79 4.04
CA LEU A 23 -3.26 -4.03 5.44
C LEU A 23 -1.77 -3.74 5.62
N THR A 24 -1.43 -2.71 6.39
CA THR A 24 -0.03 -2.35 6.64
C THR A 24 0.15 -1.57 7.94
N LEU A 25 1.29 -1.77 8.60
CA LEU A 25 1.78 -0.95 9.71
C LEU A 25 2.84 0.08 9.26
N ASP A 26 3.25 0.02 8.00
CA ASP A 26 4.24 0.94 7.47
C ASP A 26 3.64 2.31 7.16
N GLN A 27 4.11 3.32 7.89
CA GLN A 27 3.59 4.69 7.78
C GLN A 27 3.84 5.33 6.40
N PRO A 28 5.04 5.24 5.79
CA PRO A 28 5.25 5.70 4.42
C PRO A 28 4.30 5.06 3.41
N LEU A 29 4.11 3.74 3.46
CA LEU A 29 3.23 3.01 2.53
C LEU A 29 1.77 3.38 2.75
N LYS A 30 1.35 3.59 4.00
CA LYS A 30 0.01 4.08 4.35
C LYS A 30 -0.27 5.44 3.70
N GLN A 31 0.64 6.39 3.83
CA GLN A 31 0.46 7.73 3.25
C GLN A 31 0.28 7.67 1.72
N VAL A 32 1.09 6.84 1.05
CA VAL A 32 0.97 6.64 -0.39
C VAL A 32 -0.36 5.95 -0.74
N ALA A 33 -0.74 4.89 -0.02
CA ALA A 33 -2.00 4.18 -0.24
C ALA A 33 -3.23 5.08 -0.09
N GLU A 34 -3.27 5.91 0.96
CA GLU A 34 -4.34 6.88 1.20
C GLU A 34 -4.41 7.93 0.10
N SER A 35 -3.26 8.44 -0.37
CA SER A 35 -3.21 9.38 -1.50
C SER A 35 -3.72 8.78 -2.81
N LEU A 36 -3.63 7.46 -2.96
CA LEU A 36 -4.13 6.71 -4.11
C LEU A 36 -5.61 6.28 -3.95
N GLY A 37 -6.27 6.67 -2.85
CA GLY A 37 -7.66 6.31 -2.56
C GLY A 37 -7.85 4.84 -2.15
N ILE A 38 -6.76 4.14 -1.80
CA ILE A 38 -6.81 2.76 -1.33
C ILE A 38 -7.19 2.80 0.15
N LYS A 39 -8.24 2.05 0.53
CA LYS A 39 -8.63 1.90 1.94
C LYS A 39 -7.52 1.19 2.70
N VAL A 40 -7.02 1.77 3.79
CA VAL A 40 -6.02 1.13 4.67
C VAL A 40 -6.71 0.50 5.87
N LEU A 41 -6.29 -0.71 6.24
CA LEU A 41 -6.67 -1.38 7.49
C LEU A 41 -5.47 -1.37 8.43
N GLU A 42 -5.70 -1.03 9.69
CA GLU A 42 -4.72 -1.13 10.77
C GLU A 42 -5.07 -2.32 11.67
N VAL A 43 -4.04 -3.02 12.15
CA VAL A 43 -4.14 -4.12 13.14
C VAL A 43 -3.18 -3.89 14.30
#